data_AF-A0A081NGW6-F1
#
_entry.id   AF-A0A081NGW6-F1
#
_cell.length_a   1.000
_cell.length_b   1.000
_cell.length_c   1.000
_cell.angle_alpha   90.00
_cell.angle_beta   90.00
_cell.angle_gamma   90.00
#
_symmetry.space_group_name_H-M   'P 1'
#
loop_
_entity.id
_entity.type
_entity.pdbx_description
1 polymer ?
#
loop_
_entity_poly.entity_id
_entity_poly.type
_entity_poly.pdbx_seq_one_letter_code
_entity_poly.pdbx_strand_id
1 'polypeptide(L)'
;MDGIDKNQPPSGGESHKSSEVNSPKKVKTSIGVLSPVSTEKMLPMPVRQQDQKSLDDYNVHLQSSQSVITENSDSGIGTLTSNSSSALDNPFPLTPDEQLEKLLAVCRNHLGDAFDSRLFLSGRGEAQFDQVEHLAEWLLDNIATLPSDAESGALGKLLTTLKMSEANPSRQKELAPYSFAMRSAILLASEKSGAGIESWETYTKQPPNGKSLKLSDPEFWPWVEKHTSWVPEAQAAFLKYVETAYVTARKLSSTHQDDQVIAYKGGFGAGKTSHGKAAFGKDEDDHPLFAGSIAPDSAKNVMRKTMPLSHGTVHLQGSNMAFNLFDGLIQKSGMGTIIYDTSLSRAKDIDTMIGKSVKAGKPFKVVDIARDDKARMLAVLGRRVDGDDPRIPAGFLLAGASRDRSGRAECLNTVLKSAKTLFTDKKTKQSKELVHSYELHCADKTGSDRQWLVTLKSSESPEWNPNLSKEEITNRLASQGICFNPASGLFESLNSAENWSEVMRKELHKPARTLIKNLSKAEADKRLQQFSGRTIQFDRPMAGKTTEDAYYSMPLHLTQCIPKSAFLDAFSAMEPDSAQQLINDMYETSIADHSISYMDMPVIFTLEFNRYLTSTPSIWPDEEG
;
A
#
# COMPACT_ATOMS: atom_id res chain seq x y z
N MET A 1 -68.53 -1.57 21.52
CA MET A 1 -69.25 -2.08 22.70
C MET A 1 -68.20 -2.34 23.75
N ASP A 2 -68.29 -1.57 24.84
CA ASP A 2 -67.85 -1.77 26.23
C ASP A 2 -66.39 -2.21 26.49
N GLY A 3 -65.60 -1.62 27.38
CA GLY A 3 -65.79 -0.59 28.38
C GLY A 3 -64.58 -0.62 29.35
N ILE A 4 -63.96 0.55 29.55
CA ILE A 4 -63.42 1.12 30.80
C ILE A 4 -62.76 0.17 31.83
N ASP A 5 -61.47 0.40 32.14
CA ASP A 5 -61.11 0.88 33.48
C ASP A 5 -59.77 1.65 33.59
N LYS A 6 -59.79 2.68 34.44
CA LYS A 6 -58.69 3.59 34.81
C LYS A 6 -58.28 3.31 36.25
N ASN A 7 -56.98 3.40 36.56
CA ASN A 7 -56.40 4.32 37.57
C ASN A 7 -55.08 3.82 38.21
N GLN A 8 -54.06 4.65 38.00
CA GLN A 8 -53.06 5.22 38.93
C GLN A 8 -52.12 4.36 39.85
N PRO A 9 -50.90 4.91 40.13
CA PRO A 9 -49.81 4.30 40.92
C PRO A 9 -49.86 4.80 42.40
N PRO A 10 -48.94 4.42 43.33
CA PRO A 10 -47.60 5.02 43.42
C PRO A 10 -46.45 4.20 44.10
N SER A 11 -45.25 4.78 44.02
CA SER A 11 -44.15 4.84 45.01
C SER A 11 -43.29 3.61 45.40
N GLY A 12 -41.97 3.76 45.16
CA GLY A 12 -40.96 3.79 46.23
C GLY A 12 -40.15 2.52 46.52
N GLY A 13 -38.82 2.67 46.68
CA GLY A 13 -38.05 1.83 47.60
C GLY A 13 -36.79 1.16 47.02
N GLU A 14 -35.66 1.49 47.63
CA GLU A 14 -34.28 1.10 47.32
C GLU A 14 -33.93 -0.39 47.53
N SER A 15 -32.76 -0.73 46.96
CA SER A 15 -31.68 -1.54 47.53
C SER A 15 -31.49 -3.01 47.09
N HIS A 16 -30.28 -3.21 46.58
CA HIS A 16 -29.44 -4.41 46.55
C HIS A 16 -30.02 -5.75 47.02
N LYS A 17 -29.93 -6.76 46.13
CA LYS A 17 -29.18 -8.00 46.43
C LYS A 17 -28.90 -8.83 45.18
N SER A 18 -27.61 -9.08 45.00
CA SER A 18 -27.01 -10.18 44.24
C SER A 18 -27.58 -11.55 44.62
N SER A 19 -27.92 -12.38 43.64
CA SER A 19 -27.69 -13.84 43.70
C SER A 19 -28.03 -14.50 42.36
N GLU A 20 -27.01 -15.18 41.81
CA GLU A 20 -27.07 -16.48 41.16
C GLU A 20 -28.09 -16.70 40.03
N VAL A 21 -27.60 -16.52 38.80
CA VAL A 21 -28.22 -17.08 37.60
C VAL A 21 -27.98 -18.59 37.58
N ASN A 22 -29.08 -19.31 37.81
CA ASN A 22 -29.30 -20.70 37.45
C ASN A 22 -28.73 -21.01 36.05
N SER A 23 -27.81 -21.97 35.98
CA SER A 23 -27.38 -22.60 34.72
C SER A 23 -28.47 -23.54 34.18
N PRO A 24 -28.98 -23.38 32.94
CA PRO A 24 -29.75 -24.41 32.28
C PRO A 24 -28.93 -25.07 31.16
N LYS A 25 -28.60 -26.33 31.41
CA LYS A 25 -28.59 -27.48 30.49
C LYS A 25 -27.93 -27.30 29.11
N LYS A 26 -26.77 -27.95 28.98
CA LYS A 26 -26.16 -28.40 27.71
C LYS A 26 -27.21 -29.07 26.82
N VAL A 27 -27.56 -28.43 25.71
CA VAL A 27 -28.19 -29.07 24.56
C VAL A 27 -27.06 -29.54 23.64
N LYS A 28 -26.91 -30.86 23.51
CA LYS A 28 -26.09 -31.50 22.46
C LYS A 28 -26.78 -31.26 21.12
N THR A 29 -26.16 -30.49 20.23
CA THR A 29 -26.44 -30.54 18.79
C THR A 29 -25.26 -31.19 18.07
N SER A 30 -25.59 -32.20 17.28
CA SER A 30 -24.70 -33.08 16.54
C SER A 30 -23.87 -32.31 15.51
N ILE A 31 -22.57 -32.20 15.76
CA ILE A 31 -21.57 -31.81 14.77
C ILE A 31 -21.36 -33.01 13.84
N GLY A 32 -21.56 -32.80 12.55
CA GLY A 32 -21.18 -33.77 11.52
C GLY A 32 -19.69 -34.06 11.62
N VAL A 33 -19.37 -35.34 11.76
CA VAL A 33 -18.02 -35.88 11.85
C VAL A 33 -17.22 -35.43 10.63
N LEU A 34 -16.19 -34.61 10.83
CA LEU A 34 -15.11 -34.46 9.87
C LEU A 34 -14.30 -35.76 9.92
N SER A 35 -14.25 -36.49 8.80
CA SER A 35 -13.44 -37.69 8.66
C SER A 35 -11.97 -37.35 8.97
N PRO A 36 -11.29 -38.11 9.85
CA PRO A 36 -9.88 -37.91 10.10
C PRO A 36 -9.09 -38.30 8.85
N VAL A 37 -8.28 -37.38 8.34
CA VAL A 37 -7.23 -37.70 7.38
C VAL A 37 -6.22 -38.60 8.10
N SER A 38 -5.95 -39.79 7.54
CA SER A 38 -5.04 -40.77 8.12
C SER A 38 -3.63 -40.18 8.25
N THR A 39 -3.17 -40.00 9.49
CA THR A 39 -1.77 -39.76 9.82
C THR A 39 -1.00 -41.06 9.77
N GLU A 40 -0.77 -41.60 8.57
CA GLU A 40 0.21 -42.67 8.35
C GLU A 40 1.01 -42.38 7.08
N LYS A 41 2.07 -41.59 7.28
CA LYS A 41 3.39 -41.66 6.65
C LYS A 41 4.14 -40.38 7.06
N MET A 42 4.60 -40.35 8.30
CA MET A 42 5.72 -39.48 8.65
C MET A 42 6.92 -39.96 7.83
N LEU A 43 7.31 -39.19 6.83
CA LEU A 43 8.60 -39.38 6.17
C LEU A 43 9.71 -38.95 7.13
N PRO A 44 10.84 -39.68 7.16
CA PRO A 44 11.87 -39.50 8.18
C PRO A 44 12.54 -38.14 8.06
N MET A 45 12.75 -37.48 9.20
CA MET A 45 13.65 -36.32 9.28
C MET A 45 15.06 -36.73 8.85
N PRO A 46 15.74 -35.96 7.98
CA PRO A 46 17.14 -36.22 7.69
C PRO A 46 17.98 -35.88 8.92
N VAL A 47 18.69 -36.90 9.40
CA VAL A 47 19.76 -36.79 10.39
C VAL A 47 20.87 -35.88 9.83
N ARG A 48 21.31 -34.90 10.63
CA ARG A 48 22.51 -34.11 10.36
C ARG A 48 23.72 -35.05 10.25
N GLN A 49 24.27 -35.21 9.05
CA GLN A 49 25.65 -35.62 8.87
C GLN A 49 26.43 -34.43 8.31
N GLN A 50 27.40 -33.98 9.11
CA GLN A 50 28.50 -33.13 8.68
C GLN A 50 29.33 -33.94 7.69
N ASP A 51 29.51 -33.42 6.48
CA ASP A 51 30.71 -33.70 5.69
C ASP A 51 31.05 -32.46 4.84
N GLN A 52 32.09 -31.76 5.28
CA GLN A 52 32.81 -30.78 4.49
C GLN A 52 33.55 -31.50 3.36
N LYS A 53 33.21 -31.19 2.11
CA LYS A 53 34.14 -31.33 0.98
C LYS A 53 34.09 -30.09 0.10
N SER A 54 35.29 -29.64 -0.23
CA SER A 54 35.69 -28.37 -0.82
C SER A 54 35.13 -28.15 -2.23
N LEU A 55 34.71 -26.90 -2.47
CA LEU A 55 34.54 -26.28 -3.78
C LEU A 55 35.91 -25.87 -4.31
N ASP A 56 36.57 -26.76 -5.03
CA ASP A 56 37.73 -26.47 -5.89
C ASP A 56 37.74 -27.58 -6.94
N ASP A 57 37.02 -27.40 -8.05
CA ASP A 57 37.21 -28.09 -9.34
C ASP A 57 36.03 -27.80 -10.28
N TYR A 58 35.92 -26.59 -10.82
CA TYR A 58 35.18 -26.34 -12.08
C TYR A 58 35.72 -25.05 -12.72
N ASN A 59 36.93 -25.15 -13.29
CA ASN A 59 37.51 -24.06 -14.05
C ASN A 59 38.47 -24.56 -15.14
N VAL A 60 37.99 -25.38 -16.09
CA VAL A 60 38.73 -25.67 -17.34
C VAL A 60 37.74 -26.04 -18.47
N HIS A 61 37.47 -25.11 -19.40
CA HIS A 61 37.56 -25.33 -20.85
C HIS A 61 37.04 -24.13 -21.64
N LEU A 62 37.95 -23.20 -21.94
CA LEU A 62 37.88 -22.28 -23.08
C LEU A 62 39.18 -22.46 -23.90
N GLN A 63 39.07 -23.10 -25.06
CA GLN A 63 40.08 -23.08 -26.13
C GLN A 63 39.36 -22.56 -27.38
N SER A 64 39.55 -21.30 -27.76
CA SER A 64 40.59 -20.80 -28.66
C SER A 64 40.62 -21.52 -30.02
N SER A 65 40.15 -20.83 -31.05
CA SER A 65 40.40 -21.18 -32.45
C SER A 65 40.78 -19.90 -33.19
N GLN A 66 42.09 -19.67 -33.31
CA GLN A 66 42.70 -18.71 -34.20
C GLN A 66 42.71 -19.29 -35.62
N SER A 67 42.20 -18.54 -36.60
CA SER A 67 42.34 -18.89 -38.02
C SER A 67 43.53 -18.14 -38.63
N VAL A 68 44.45 -18.95 -39.16
CA VAL A 68 45.67 -18.59 -39.88
C VAL A 68 45.34 -17.98 -41.26
N ILE A 69 46.07 -16.94 -41.62
CA ILE A 69 46.11 -16.30 -42.94
C ILE A 69 46.94 -17.16 -43.90
N THR A 70 46.42 -17.44 -45.08
CA THR A 70 47.23 -17.82 -46.25
C THR A 70 46.65 -17.20 -47.52
N GLU A 71 47.48 -16.39 -48.18
CA GLU A 71 47.28 -15.86 -49.54
C GLU A 71 47.60 -16.93 -50.61
N ASN A 72 46.87 -16.90 -51.73
CA ASN A 72 47.40 -17.10 -53.09
C ASN A 72 46.32 -16.78 -54.17
N SER A 73 46.56 -15.66 -54.85
CA SER A 73 46.55 -15.38 -56.30
C SER A 73 45.45 -15.86 -57.28
N ASP A 74 44.91 -14.85 -57.98
CA ASP A 74 44.61 -14.72 -59.43
C ASP A 74 43.52 -15.57 -60.13
N SER A 75 42.41 -14.91 -60.50
CA SER A 75 42.16 -14.40 -61.87
C SER A 75 40.67 -14.13 -62.12
N GLY A 76 40.33 -13.00 -62.76
CA GLY A 76 39.00 -12.81 -63.37
C GLY A 76 38.36 -11.43 -63.21
N ILE A 77 38.63 -10.56 -64.18
CA ILE A 77 38.03 -9.24 -64.41
C ILE A 77 36.51 -9.32 -64.59
N GLY A 78 35.75 -8.41 -63.98
CA GLY A 78 34.32 -8.26 -64.30
C GLY A 78 33.52 -7.22 -63.50
N THR A 79 33.71 -5.94 -63.82
CA THR A 79 32.72 -4.84 -63.80
C THR A 79 32.09 -4.33 -62.48
N LEU A 80 32.29 -3.01 -62.31
CA LEU A 80 31.66 -2.08 -61.38
C LEU A 80 30.13 -2.13 -61.36
N THR A 81 29.54 -2.31 -60.18
CA THR A 81 28.34 -1.59 -59.74
C THR A 81 28.41 -1.33 -58.23
N SER A 82 28.81 -0.11 -57.88
CA SER A 82 28.45 0.47 -56.58
C SER A 82 26.95 0.79 -56.59
N ASN A 83 26.20 0.29 -55.60
CA ASN A 83 25.43 1.16 -54.71
C ASN A 83 24.71 0.38 -53.62
N SER A 84 24.92 0.90 -52.42
CA SER A 84 24.16 0.72 -51.19
C SER A 84 22.64 0.73 -51.35
N SER A 85 21.99 -0.30 -50.81
CA SER A 85 20.63 -0.37 -50.22
C SER A 85 20.31 -1.87 -50.19
N SER A 86 19.93 -2.53 -49.12
CA SER A 86 19.27 -2.15 -47.89
C SER A 86 19.49 -3.29 -46.88
N ALA A 87 20.22 -3.04 -45.79
CA ALA A 87 20.18 -3.91 -44.61
C ALA A 87 18.95 -3.55 -43.75
N LEU A 88 17.76 -3.53 -44.39
CA LEU A 88 16.45 -3.30 -43.77
C LEU A 88 15.61 -4.58 -43.76
N ASP A 89 16.27 -5.74 -43.67
CA ASP A 89 15.62 -7.01 -43.36
C ASP A 89 16.17 -7.52 -42.03
N ASN A 90 15.84 -6.81 -40.94
CA ASN A 90 15.84 -7.41 -39.61
C ASN A 90 14.36 -7.61 -39.24
N PRO A 91 13.87 -8.85 -39.19
CA PRO A 91 12.45 -9.16 -39.22
C PRO A 91 11.79 -8.78 -37.89
N PHE A 92 10.48 -8.60 -37.93
CA PHE A 92 9.61 -8.48 -36.76
C PHE A 92 10.06 -9.44 -35.64
N PRO A 93 10.01 -9.00 -34.36
CA PRO A 93 10.41 -9.82 -33.24
C PRO A 93 9.53 -11.08 -33.24
N LEU A 94 10.12 -12.21 -32.85
CA LEU A 94 9.49 -13.52 -32.65
C LEU A 94 7.99 -13.44 -32.32
N THR A 95 7.18 -14.34 -32.88
CA THR A 95 5.77 -14.46 -32.51
C THR A 95 5.63 -14.66 -30.98
N PRO A 96 4.51 -14.26 -30.35
CA PRO A 96 4.34 -14.43 -28.90
C PRO A 96 4.52 -15.87 -28.42
N ASP A 97 4.15 -16.86 -29.24
CA ASP A 97 4.39 -18.27 -28.94
C ASP A 97 5.88 -18.63 -28.98
N GLU A 98 6.63 -18.15 -29.98
CA GLU A 98 8.10 -18.33 -30.03
C GLU A 98 8.82 -17.61 -28.88
N GLN A 99 8.33 -16.43 -28.47
CA GLN A 99 8.84 -15.73 -27.29
C GLN A 99 8.59 -16.54 -26.00
N LEU A 100 7.41 -17.14 -25.88
CA LEU A 100 7.07 -18.00 -24.74
C LEU A 100 7.94 -19.26 -24.71
N GLU A 101 8.20 -19.90 -25.86
CA GLU A 101 9.10 -21.06 -25.93
C GLU A 101 10.53 -20.69 -25.50
N LYS A 102 11.05 -19.54 -25.96
CA LYS A 102 12.36 -19.06 -25.54
C LYS A 102 12.39 -18.76 -24.05
N LEU A 103 11.38 -18.05 -23.52
CA LEU A 103 11.29 -17.77 -22.09
C LEU A 103 11.26 -19.05 -21.25
N LEU A 104 10.51 -20.06 -21.70
CA LEU A 104 10.43 -21.36 -21.03
C LEU A 104 11.79 -22.08 -21.05
N ALA A 105 12.51 -22.05 -22.18
CA ALA A 105 13.85 -22.63 -22.28
C ALA A 105 14.85 -21.93 -21.34
N VAL A 106 14.80 -20.59 -21.27
CA VAL A 106 15.64 -19.80 -20.35
C VAL A 106 15.28 -20.11 -18.89
N CYS A 107 13.99 -20.21 -18.56
CA CYS A 107 13.54 -20.62 -17.24
C CYS A 107 14.09 -22.00 -16.85
N ARG A 108 14.03 -22.99 -17.74
CA ARG A 108 14.63 -24.33 -17.47
C ARG A 108 16.12 -24.25 -17.19
N ASN A 109 16.85 -23.42 -17.94
CA ASN A 109 18.30 -23.29 -17.78
C ASN A 109 18.69 -22.54 -16.50
N HIS A 110 17.96 -21.48 -16.14
CA HIS A 110 18.32 -20.61 -15.01
C HIS A 110 17.68 -21.00 -13.68
N LEU A 111 16.45 -21.49 -13.71
CA LEU A 111 15.73 -21.92 -12.52
C LEU A 111 16.00 -23.39 -12.19
N GLY A 112 16.23 -24.21 -13.23
CA GLY A 112 16.37 -25.66 -13.10
C GLY A 112 15.13 -26.34 -12.50
N ASP A 113 15.27 -27.62 -12.15
CA ASP A 113 14.23 -28.39 -11.45
C ASP A 113 14.08 -28.00 -9.95
N ALA A 114 14.95 -27.10 -9.47
CA ALA A 114 15.05 -26.70 -8.05
C ALA A 114 14.18 -25.49 -7.69
N PHE A 115 13.53 -24.84 -8.66
CA PHE A 115 12.62 -23.74 -8.35
C PHE A 115 11.36 -24.26 -7.65
N ASP A 116 11.19 -23.81 -6.42
CA ASP A 116 10.05 -24.14 -5.57
C ASP A 116 9.38 -22.83 -5.16
N SER A 117 8.24 -22.54 -5.78
CA SER A 117 7.46 -21.34 -5.48
C SER A 117 7.07 -21.25 -4.01
N ARG A 118 7.06 -22.36 -3.24
CA ARG A 118 6.80 -22.33 -1.79
C ARG A 118 7.95 -21.72 -1.00
N LEU A 119 9.21 -22.00 -1.39
CA LEU A 119 10.38 -21.40 -0.75
C LEU A 119 10.42 -19.91 -1.03
N PHE A 120 10.12 -19.53 -2.27
CA PHE A 120 9.97 -18.15 -2.72
C PHE A 120 8.93 -17.39 -1.88
N LEU A 121 7.69 -17.92 -1.79
CA LEU A 121 6.58 -17.31 -1.04
C LEU A 121 6.81 -17.28 0.48
N SER A 122 7.73 -18.11 1.01
CA SER A 122 8.05 -18.14 2.44
C SER A 122 8.93 -16.96 2.89
N GLY A 123 9.50 -16.19 1.95
CA GLY A 123 10.47 -15.13 2.23
C GLY A 123 11.86 -15.66 2.60
N ARG A 124 12.11 -16.95 2.39
CA ARG A 124 13.41 -17.63 2.62
C ARG A 124 14.12 -18.01 1.30
N GLY A 125 13.63 -17.49 0.18
CA GLY A 125 14.13 -17.79 -1.16
C GLY A 125 14.85 -16.61 -1.81
N GLU A 126 15.76 -15.94 -1.11
CA GLU A 126 16.55 -14.81 -1.65
C GLU A 126 17.25 -15.21 -2.97
N ALA A 127 17.89 -16.37 -3.01
CA ALA A 127 18.46 -16.92 -4.24
C ALA A 127 17.43 -17.12 -5.38
N GLN A 128 16.18 -17.42 -5.06
CA GLN A 128 15.12 -17.55 -6.07
C GLN A 128 14.57 -16.19 -6.51
N PHE A 129 14.66 -15.16 -5.65
CA PHE A 129 14.39 -13.77 -6.02
C PHE A 129 15.43 -13.29 -7.03
N ASP A 130 16.72 -13.49 -6.75
CA ASP A 130 17.81 -13.15 -7.66
C ASP A 130 17.63 -13.83 -9.02
N GLN A 131 17.23 -15.11 -9.02
CA GLN A 131 16.91 -15.83 -10.25
C GLN A 131 15.77 -15.19 -11.06
N VAL A 132 14.70 -14.73 -10.40
CA VAL A 132 13.58 -14.03 -11.08
C VAL A 132 14.03 -12.66 -11.58
N GLU A 133 14.90 -11.97 -10.85
CA GLU A 133 15.46 -10.68 -11.30
C GLU A 133 16.33 -10.84 -12.55
N HIS A 134 17.20 -11.85 -12.59
CA HIS A 134 17.98 -12.17 -13.78
C HIS A 134 17.08 -12.51 -14.98
N LEU A 135 15.96 -13.21 -14.76
CA LEU A 135 14.98 -13.47 -15.82
C LEU A 135 14.31 -12.18 -16.33
N ALA A 136 14.02 -11.23 -15.43
CA ALA A 136 13.46 -9.94 -15.81
C ALA A 136 14.45 -9.09 -16.61
N GLU A 137 15.73 -9.09 -16.23
CA GLU A 137 16.81 -8.43 -16.98
C GLU A 137 16.98 -9.05 -18.36
N TRP A 138 16.99 -10.38 -18.45
CA TRP A 138 17.00 -11.08 -19.72
C TRP A 138 15.81 -10.68 -20.60
N LEU A 139 14.60 -10.59 -20.03
CA LEU A 139 13.41 -10.13 -20.76
C LEU A 139 13.60 -8.71 -21.30
N LEU A 140 14.15 -7.79 -20.48
CA LEU A 140 14.44 -6.43 -20.91
C LEU A 140 15.44 -6.42 -22.05
N ASP A 141 16.58 -7.11 -21.93
CA ASP A 141 17.62 -7.13 -22.97
C ASP A 141 17.10 -7.68 -24.31
N ASN A 142 16.16 -8.62 -24.26
CA ASN A 142 15.58 -9.25 -25.45
C ASN A 142 14.34 -8.52 -26.00
N ILE A 143 13.80 -7.56 -25.26
CA ILE A 143 12.65 -6.72 -25.67
C ILE A 143 13.09 -5.27 -25.97
N ALA A 144 14.21 -4.80 -25.41
CA ALA A 144 14.77 -3.44 -25.51
C ALA A 144 15.23 -3.02 -26.92
N THR A 145 15.20 -3.94 -27.90
CA THR A 145 15.37 -3.59 -29.31
C THR A 145 14.12 -2.90 -29.90
N LEU A 146 13.05 -2.74 -29.12
CA LEU A 146 11.79 -2.14 -29.53
C LEU A 146 11.65 -0.70 -28.98
N PRO A 147 10.94 0.21 -29.69
CA PRO A 147 10.55 1.49 -29.10
C PRO A 147 9.70 1.30 -27.82
N SER A 148 9.79 2.20 -26.84
CA SER A 148 9.09 2.10 -25.55
C SER A 148 7.59 1.76 -25.63
N ASP A 149 6.85 2.34 -26.59
CA ASP A 149 5.43 2.02 -26.80
C ASP A 149 5.20 0.58 -27.30
N ALA A 150 6.17 0.02 -28.03
CA ALA A 150 6.16 -1.35 -28.52
C ALA A 150 6.64 -2.35 -27.44
N GLU A 151 7.48 -1.94 -26.50
CA GLU A 151 7.91 -2.74 -25.34
C GLU A 151 6.72 -3.08 -24.42
N SER A 152 5.88 -2.08 -24.10
CA SER A 152 4.66 -2.30 -23.30
C SER A 152 3.71 -3.28 -24.00
N GLY A 153 3.54 -3.13 -25.31
CA GLY A 153 2.75 -4.05 -26.12
C GLY A 153 3.32 -5.47 -26.18
N ALA A 154 4.65 -5.63 -26.16
CA ALA A 154 5.31 -6.93 -26.20
C ALA A 154 5.13 -7.71 -24.90
N LEU A 155 5.42 -7.09 -23.75
CA LEU A 155 5.26 -7.72 -22.43
C LEU A 155 3.78 -8.11 -22.17
N GLY A 156 2.83 -7.25 -22.54
CA GLY A 156 1.39 -7.56 -22.42
C GLY A 156 0.94 -8.73 -23.31
N LYS A 157 1.46 -8.83 -24.54
CA LYS A 157 1.19 -9.96 -25.44
C LYS A 157 1.80 -11.26 -24.92
N LEU A 158 3.02 -11.21 -24.39
CA LEU A 158 3.70 -12.36 -23.79
C LEU A 158 2.91 -12.89 -22.58
N LEU A 159 2.48 -12.01 -21.67
CA LEU A 159 1.63 -12.37 -20.54
C LEU A 159 0.32 -13.02 -21.00
N THR A 160 -0.34 -12.45 -22.01
CA THR A 160 -1.58 -13.00 -22.57
C THR A 160 -1.36 -14.41 -23.14
N THR A 161 -0.25 -14.61 -23.86
CA THR A 161 0.10 -15.90 -24.48
C THR A 161 0.41 -16.97 -23.44
N LEU A 162 1.12 -16.60 -22.37
CA LEU A 162 1.35 -17.47 -21.22
C LEU A 162 0.01 -17.90 -20.59
N LYS A 163 -0.89 -16.94 -20.32
CA LYS A 163 -2.22 -17.22 -19.73
C LYS A 163 -3.08 -18.14 -20.61
N MET A 164 -3.06 -17.94 -21.92
CA MET A 164 -3.77 -18.80 -22.88
C MET A 164 -3.16 -20.21 -22.92
N SER A 165 -1.83 -20.33 -22.89
CA SER A 165 -1.14 -21.61 -22.90
C SER A 165 -1.38 -22.41 -21.61
N GLU A 166 -1.45 -21.75 -20.45
CA GLU A 166 -1.81 -22.41 -19.19
C GLU A 166 -3.25 -22.94 -19.16
N ALA A 167 -4.16 -22.31 -19.90
CA ALA A 167 -5.53 -22.78 -20.05
C ALA A 167 -5.63 -24.01 -20.96
N ASN A 168 -4.58 -24.33 -21.72
CA ASN A 168 -4.50 -25.53 -22.54
C ASN A 168 -3.97 -26.73 -21.71
N PRO A 169 -4.77 -27.80 -21.49
CA PRO A 169 -4.36 -28.96 -20.70
C PRO A 169 -3.06 -29.62 -21.16
N SER A 170 -2.74 -29.57 -22.46
CA SER A 170 -1.51 -30.19 -22.99
C SER A 170 -0.25 -29.43 -22.58
N ARG A 171 -0.32 -28.10 -22.46
CA ARG A 171 0.80 -27.23 -22.09
C ARG A 171 0.87 -26.96 -20.59
N GLN A 172 -0.24 -27.10 -19.88
CA GLN A 172 -0.32 -26.78 -18.45
C GLN A 172 0.74 -27.52 -17.61
N LYS A 173 0.97 -28.82 -17.86
CA LYS A 173 1.95 -29.61 -17.11
C LYS A 173 3.38 -29.12 -17.32
N GLU A 174 3.69 -28.65 -18.52
CA GLU A 174 5.00 -28.16 -18.90
C GLU A 174 5.30 -26.78 -18.29
N LEU A 175 4.28 -25.91 -18.27
CA LEU A 175 4.40 -24.54 -17.77
C LEU A 175 4.28 -24.45 -16.25
N ALA A 176 3.55 -25.36 -15.59
CA ALA A 176 3.22 -25.28 -14.17
C ALA A 176 4.43 -25.03 -13.23
N PRO A 177 5.61 -25.66 -13.41
CA PRO A 177 6.75 -25.42 -12.52
C PRO A 177 7.32 -24.00 -12.62
N TYR A 178 7.16 -23.36 -13.78
CA TYR A 178 7.83 -22.10 -14.12
C TYR A 178 6.86 -20.92 -14.25
N SER A 179 5.55 -21.18 -14.36
CA SER A 179 4.49 -20.21 -14.63
C SER A 179 4.56 -19.00 -13.70
N PHE A 180 4.71 -19.27 -12.40
CA PHE A 180 4.79 -18.21 -11.41
C PHE A 180 6.05 -17.34 -11.60
N ALA A 181 7.23 -17.96 -11.78
CA ALA A 181 8.47 -17.22 -12.02
C ALA A 181 8.41 -16.39 -13.29
N MET A 182 7.86 -16.93 -14.38
CA MET A 182 7.67 -16.21 -15.64
C MET A 182 6.74 -15.01 -15.47
N ARG A 183 5.61 -15.18 -14.76
CA ARG A 183 4.68 -14.08 -14.44
C ARG A 183 5.38 -12.99 -13.62
N SER A 184 6.14 -13.37 -12.60
CA SER A 184 6.90 -12.44 -11.78
C SER A 184 7.98 -11.70 -12.56
N ALA A 185 8.72 -12.39 -13.44
CA ALA A 185 9.74 -11.78 -14.29
C ALA A 185 9.14 -10.78 -15.29
N ILE A 186 8.01 -11.11 -15.92
CA ILE A 186 7.28 -10.20 -16.83
C ILE A 186 6.85 -8.93 -16.09
N LEU A 187 6.34 -9.09 -14.87
CA LEU A 187 5.89 -7.96 -14.07
C LEU A 187 7.05 -7.06 -13.63
N LEU A 188 8.16 -7.65 -13.17
CA LEU A 188 9.35 -6.91 -12.81
C LEU A 188 9.97 -6.18 -14.01
N ALA A 189 10.01 -6.84 -15.18
CA ALA A 189 10.44 -6.20 -16.42
C ALA A 189 9.50 -5.04 -16.78
N SER A 190 8.18 -5.20 -16.62
CA SER A 190 7.21 -4.14 -16.85
C SER A 190 7.38 -2.95 -15.90
N GLU A 191 7.78 -3.18 -14.65
CA GLU A 191 8.08 -2.11 -13.71
C GLU A 191 9.36 -1.37 -14.11
N LYS A 192 10.41 -2.11 -14.48
CA LYS A 192 11.71 -1.55 -14.91
C LYS A 192 11.59 -0.75 -16.22
N SER A 193 10.75 -1.18 -17.17
CA SER A 193 10.55 -0.48 -18.45
C SER A 193 9.45 0.59 -18.43
N GLY A 194 8.62 0.63 -17.39
CA GLY A 194 7.45 1.53 -17.33
C GLY A 194 6.26 1.05 -18.16
N ALA A 195 6.23 -0.21 -18.59
CA ALA A 195 5.13 -0.77 -19.39
C ALA A 195 3.76 -0.80 -18.69
N GLY A 196 3.74 -0.68 -17.36
CA GLY A 196 2.51 -0.45 -16.58
C GLY A 196 1.57 -1.64 -16.40
N ILE A 197 2.06 -2.88 -16.50
CA ILE A 197 1.29 -4.08 -16.19
C ILE A 197 1.03 -4.15 -14.67
N GLU A 198 -0.21 -4.36 -14.27
CA GLU A 198 -0.61 -4.45 -12.87
C GLU A 198 -0.51 -5.88 -12.30
N SER A 199 -0.40 -6.02 -10.96
CA SER A 199 -0.31 -7.33 -10.31
C SER A 199 -1.51 -8.23 -10.58
N TRP A 200 -2.71 -7.65 -10.64
CA TRP A 200 -3.94 -8.40 -10.88
C TRP A 200 -3.99 -8.95 -12.30
N GLU A 201 -3.43 -8.24 -13.29
CA GLU A 201 -3.32 -8.73 -14.67
C GLU A 201 -2.40 -9.95 -14.72
N THR A 202 -1.30 -9.84 -14.00
CA THR A 202 -0.23 -10.82 -13.92
C THR A 202 -0.59 -12.07 -13.15
N TYR A 203 -1.32 -11.98 -12.03
CA TYR A 203 -1.55 -13.14 -11.15
C TYR A 203 -2.99 -13.66 -11.16
N THR A 204 -3.86 -13.08 -11.99
CA THR A 204 -5.13 -13.73 -12.33
C THR A 204 -4.95 -14.71 -13.49
N LYS A 205 -5.75 -15.77 -13.47
CA LYS A 205 -5.99 -16.69 -14.58
C LYS A 205 -6.72 -15.95 -15.70
N GLN A 206 -6.76 -16.56 -16.88
CA GLN A 206 -7.61 -16.03 -17.95
C GLN A 206 -9.08 -16.09 -17.51
N PRO A 207 -9.86 -15.00 -17.71
CA PRO A 207 -11.30 -15.03 -17.50
C PRO A 207 -11.95 -16.14 -18.34
N PRO A 208 -13.07 -16.76 -17.89
CA PRO A 208 -13.67 -17.91 -18.58
C PRO A 208 -14.16 -17.58 -20.00
N ASN A 209 -14.46 -16.32 -20.27
CA ASN A 209 -14.85 -15.82 -21.59
C ASN A 209 -13.65 -15.49 -22.50
N GLY A 210 -12.42 -15.74 -22.04
CA GLY A 210 -11.18 -15.45 -22.78
C GLY A 210 -10.87 -13.96 -22.96
N LYS A 211 -11.72 -13.05 -22.47
CA LYS A 211 -11.59 -11.61 -22.66
C LYS A 211 -10.62 -11.01 -21.64
N SER A 212 -9.74 -10.11 -22.08
CA SER A 212 -9.03 -9.22 -21.15
C SER A 212 -10.01 -8.22 -20.55
N LEU A 213 -10.11 -8.20 -19.21
CA LEU A 213 -11.04 -7.32 -18.49
C LEU A 213 -10.38 -5.98 -18.20
N LYS A 214 -11.11 -4.89 -18.38
CA LYS A 214 -10.70 -3.55 -17.94
C LYS A 214 -11.37 -3.19 -16.62
N LEU A 215 -10.78 -2.27 -15.85
CA LEU A 215 -11.35 -1.74 -14.60
C LEU A 215 -12.80 -1.22 -14.74
N SER A 216 -13.16 -0.74 -15.93
CA SER A 216 -14.50 -0.27 -16.27
C SER A 216 -15.51 -1.38 -16.58
N ASP A 217 -15.05 -2.61 -16.79
CA ASP A 217 -15.91 -3.73 -17.15
C ASP A 217 -16.72 -4.19 -15.91
N PRO A 218 -18.05 -4.39 -16.02
CA PRO A 218 -18.88 -4.85 -14.90
C PRO A 218 -18.43 -6.18 -14.29
N GLU A 219 -17.82 -7.05 -15.08
CA GLU A 219 -17.32 -8.36 -14.66
C GLU A 219 -15.95 -8.29 -13.96
N PHE A 220 -15.29 -7.13 -13.99
CA PHE A 220 -13.95 -6.95 -13.44
C PHE A 220 -13.88 -7.27 -11.95
N TRP A 221 -14.67 -6.56 -11.13
CA TRP A 221 -14.66 -6.74 -9.68
C TRP A 221 -15.12 -8.13 -9.26
N PRO A 222 -16.25 -8.66 -9.77
CA PRO A 222 -16.64 -10.04 -9.49
C PRO A 222 -15.56 -11.08 -9.84
N TRP A 223 -14.77 -10.84 -10.90
CA TRP A 223 -13.66 -11.71 -11.27
C TRP A 223 -12.49 -11.62 -10.30
N VAL A 224 -12.00 -10.41 -10.02
CA VAL A 224 -10.82 -10.16 -9.18
C VAL A 224 -11.09 -10.46 -7.70
N GLU A 225 -12.33 -10.33 -7.22
CA GLU A 225 -12.76 -10.70 -5.86
C GLU A 225 -12.80 -12.22 -5.64
N LYS A 226 -13.00 -13.00 -6.70
CA LYS A 226 -13.09 -14.46 -6.59
C LYS A 226 -11.72 -15.08 -6.39
N HIS A 227 -11.47 -15.69 -5.23
CA HIS A 227 -10.18 -16.33 -4.91
C HIS A 227 -9.71 -17.33 -5.99
N THR A 228 -10.62 -18.09 -6.61
CA THR A 228 -10.27 -19.08 -7.64
C THR A 228 -9.72 -18.47 -8.93
N SER A 229 -9.98 -17.19 -9.16
CA SER A 229 -9.49 -16.43 -10.31
C SER A 229 -8.00 -16.18 -10.26
N TRP A 230 -7.37 -16.32 -9.08
CA TRP A 230 -5.94 -16.10 -8.89
C TRP A 230 -5.15 -17.40 -9.09
N VAL A 231 -3.87 -17.28 -9.44
CA VAL A 231 -2.92 -18.41 -9.45
C VAL A 231 -2.68 -18.92 -8.01
N PRO A 232 -2.34 -20.21 -7.81
CA PRO A 232 -2.20 -20.80 -6.47
C PRO A 232 -1.24 -20.05 -5.53
N GLU A 233 -0.15 -19.52 -6.06
CA GLU A 233 0.86 -18.77 -5.31
C GLU A 233 0.31 -17.46 -4.74
N ALA A 234 -0.44 -16.71 -5.56
CA ALA A 234 -1.13 -15.50 -5.11
C ALA A 234 -2.23 -15.83 -4.11
N GLN A 235 -2.93 -16.97 -4.27
CA GLN A 235 -3.89 -17.44 -3.26
C GLN A 235 -3.21 -17.78 -1.92
N ALA A 236 -2.02 -18.40 -1.95
CA ALA A 236 -1.25 -18.71 -0.74
C ALA A 236 -0.80 -17.43 -0.01
N ALA A 237 -0.32 -16.43 -0.76
CA ALA A 237 -0.03 -15.10 -0.20
C ALA A 237 -1.27 -14.47 0.44
N PHE A 238 -2.43 -14.61 -0.21
CA PHE A 238 -3.70 -14.13 0.35
C PHE A 238 -4.08 -14.81 1.65
N LEU A 239 -3.98 -16.14 1.70
CA LEU A 239 -4.30 -16.92 2.89
C LEU A 239 -3.39 -16.56 4.06
N LYS A 240 -2.10 -16.30 3.80
CA LYS A 240 -1.15 -15.84 4.83
C LYS A 240 -1.55 -14.48 5.42
N TYR A 241 -1.96 -13.53 4.59
CA TYR A 241 -2.50 -12.25 5.08
C TYR A 241 -3.79 -12.46 5.88
N VAL A 242 -4.73 -13.24 5.34
CA VAL A 242 -6.02 -13.50 5.98
C VAL A 242 -5.82 -14.17 7.34
N GLU A 243 -4.95 -15.16 7.45
CA GLU A 243 -4.64 -15.83 8.72
C GLU A 243 -4.11 -14.85 9.77
N THR A 244 -3.07 -14.08 9.42
CA THR A 244 -2.43 -13.14 10.34
C THR A 244 -3.36 -12.01 10.75
N ALA A 245 -4.04 -11.37 9.80
CA ALA A 245 -4.99 -10.30 10.07
C ALA A 245 -6.25 -10.79 10.78
N TYR A 246 -6.72 -12.01 10.50
CA TYR A 246 -7.87 -12.60 11.21
C TYR A 246 -7.56 -12.83 12.69
N VAL A 247 -6.37 -13.36 13.01
CA VAL A 247 -5.96 -13.62 14.40
C VAL A 247 -5.89 -12.31 15.20
N THR A 248 -5.24 -11.28 14.66
CA THR A 248 -5.13 -9.98 15.36
C THR A 248 -6.48 -9.27 15.45
N ALA A 249 -7.29 -9.29 14.39
CA ALA A 249 -8.64 -8.74 14.42
C ALA A 249 -9.53 -9.45 15.44
N ARG A 250 -9.42 -10.78 15.57
CA ARG A 250 -10.16 -11.55 16.58
C ARG A 250 -9.73 -11.18 18.00
N LYS A 251 -8.44 -10.98 18.25
CA LYS A 251 -7.92 -10.54 19.57
C LYS A 251 -8.48 -9.17 19.95
N LEU A 252 -8.45 -8.21 19.02
CA LEU A 252 -9.09 -6.90 19.18
C LEU A 252 -10.58 -7.05 19.52
N SER A 253 -11.27 -7.86 18.74
CA SER A 253 -12.71 -8.07 18.83
C SER A 253 -13.16 -8.73 20.14
N SER A 254 -12.35 -9.64 20.70
CA SER A 254 -12.64 -10.28 22.00
C SER A 254 -12.48 -9.32 23.18
N THR A 255 -11.57 -8.36 23.07
CA THR A 255 -11.34 -7.33 24.10
C THR A 255 -12.39 -6.22 24.03
N HIS A 256 -12.78 -5.81 22.83
CA HIS A 256 -13.73 -4.73 22.58
C HIS A 256 -15.07 -5.30 22.07
N GLN A 257 -15.99 -5.63 22.98
CA GLN A 257 -17.19 -6.42 22.69
C GLN A 257 -18.43 -5.61 22.26
N ASP A 258 -18.28 -4.31 22.00
CA ASP A 258 -19.39 -3.39 21.65
C ASP A 258 -20.12 -3.72 20.32
N ASP A 259 -19.72 -4.78 19.62
CA ASP A 259 -20.35 -5.30 18.40
C ASP A 259 -20.53 -4.22 17.31
N GLN A 260 -19.52 -3.39 17.10
CA GLN A 260 -19.57 -2.23 16.18
C GLN A 260 -18.54 -2.30 15.04
N VAL A 261 -18.80 -1.55 13.98
CA VAL A 261 -17.86 -1.31 12.89
C VAL A 261 -17.28 0.09 13.04
N ILE A 262 -15.96 0.21 13.16
CA ILE A 262 -15.26 1.49 13.29
C ILE A 262 -14.40 1.71 12.05
N ALA A 263 -14.58 2.83 11.37
CA ALA A 263 -13.68 3.26 10.32
C ALA A 263 -12.77 4.39 10.81
N TYR A 264 -11.46 4.18 10.74
CA TYR A 264 -10.47 5.23 10.98
C TYR A 264 -10.23 5.98 9.69
N LYS A 265 -10.71 7.22 9.64
CA LYS A 265 -10.63 8.13 8.50
C LYS A 265 -9.47 9.12 8.68
N GLY A 266 -8.78 9.44 7.58
CA GLY A 266 -7.77 10.50 7.53
C GLY A 266 -6.67 10.23 6.49
N GLY A 267 -6.02 11.28 6.00
CA GLY A 267 -4.92 11.18 5.04
C GLY A 267 -3.66 10.45 5.57
N PHE A 268 -2.70 10.21 4.68
CA PHE A 268 -1.38 9.65 5.04
C PHE A 268 -0.65 10.56 6.02
N GLY A 269 -0.12 10.06 7.14
CA GLY A 269 0.56 10.89 8.14
C GLY A 269 -0.37 11.67 9.08
N ALA A 270 -1.69 11.47 8.99
CA ALA A 270 -2.67 12.15 9.86
C ALA A 270 -2.64 11.69 11.32
N GLY A 271 -1.94 10.60 11.65
CA GLY A 271 -1.86 10.09 13.03
C GLY A 271 -2.91 9.02 13.39
N LYS A 272 -3.53 8.36 12.39
CA LYS A 272 -4.52 7.28 12.61
C LYS A 272 -3.98 6.18 13.53
N THR A 273 -2.79 5.66 13.23
CA THR A 273 -2.15 4.60 14.03
C THR A 273 -1.84 5.04 15.45
N SER A 274 -1.31 6.25 15.65
CA SER A 274 -0.99 6.73 17.00
C SER A 274 -2.23 7.03 17.83
N HIS A 275 -3.31 7.50 17.20
CA HIS A 275 -4.63 7.64 17.85
C HIS A 275 -5.21 6.28 18.22
N GLY A 276 -5.26 5.35 17.26
CA GLY A 276 -5.78 4.00 17.46
C GLY A 276 -5.06 3.22 18.55
N LYS A 277 -3.71 3.26 18.58
CA LYS A 277 -2.93 2.61 19.66
C LYS A 277 -3.30 3.16 21.05
N ALA A 278 -3.58 4.45 21.18
CA ALA A 278 -3.99 5.05 22.44
C ALA A 278 -5.44 4.70 22.81
N ALA A 279 -6.34 4.66 21.81
CA ALA A 279 -7.76 4.39 22.03
C ALA A 279 -8.05 2.93 22.41
N PHE A 280 -7.35 1.97 21.79
CA PHE A 280 -7.61 0.54 22.00
C PHE A 280 -6.65 -0.12 22.99
N GLY A 281 -5.56 0.55 23.35
CA GLY A 281 -4.56 0.05 24.28
C GLY A 281 -3.73 -1.10 23.71
N LYS A 282 -3.22 -1.93 24.62
CA LYS A 282 -2.37 -3.08 24.34
C LYS A 282 -2.99 -4.36 24.89
N ASP A 283 -2.55 -5.48 24.38
CA ASP A 283 -2.94 -6.80 24.89
C ASP A 283 -2.03 -7.27 26.05
N GLU A 284 -2.27 -8.49 26.51
CA GLU A 284 -1.52 -9.14 27.60
C GLU A 284 -0.02 -9.30 27.31
N ASP A 285 0.36 -9.28 26.03
CA ASP A 285 1.75 -9.43 25.55
C ASP A 285 2.39 -8.05 25.23
N ASP A 286 1.78 -6.95 25.68
CA ASP A 286 2.17 -5.57 25.39
C ASP A 286 2.13 -5.20 23.89
N HIS A 287 1.43 -5.99 23.06
CA HIS A 287 1.23 -5.65 21.65
C HIS A 287 0.04 -4.70 21.46
N PRO A 288 0.14 -3.67 20.60
CA PRO A 288 -0.95 -2.75 20.38
C PRO A 288 -2.17 -3.44 19.76
N LEU A 289 -3.33 -3.35 20.42
CA LEU A 289 -4.56 -3.99 19.94
C LEU A 289 -5.01 -3.44 18.59
N PHE A 290 -4.74 -2.17 18.30
CA PHE A 290 -5.02 -1.52 17.01
C PHE A 290 -4.34 -2.20 15.81
N ALA A 291 -3.33 -3.04 16.02
CA ALA A 291 -2.76 -3.90 14.98
C ALA A 291 -3.77 -4.91 14.40
N GLY A 292 -4.90 -5.14 15.08
CA GLY A 292 -6.05 -5.89 14.57
C GLY A 292 -6.95 -5.12 13.61
N SER A 293 -6.61 -3.87 13.27
CA SER A 293 -7.32 -3.12 12.22
C SER A 293 -7.05 -3.70 10.84
N ILE A 294 -8.09 -3.75 10.01
CA ILE A 294 -7.98 -4.19 8.62
C ILE A 294 -7.60 -2.97 7.77
N ALA A 295 -6.44 -3.03 7.13
CA ALA A 295 -5.89 -1.94 6.34
C ALA A 295 -5.39 -2.45 4.98
N PRO A 296 -5.63 -1.72 3.87
CA PRO A 296 -5.00 -2.03 2.58
C PRO A 296 -3.47 -2.11 2.65
N ASP A 297 -2.84 -1.28 3.47
CA ASP A 297 -1.37 -1.20 3.55
C ASP A 297 -0.77 -2.44 4.23
N SER A 298 -1.45 -3.02 5.24
CA SER A 298 -0.99 -4.27 5.86
C SER A 298 -1.08 -5.44 4.88
N ALA A 299 -2.12 -5.48 4.03
CA ALA A 299 -2.22 -6.45 2.95
C ALA A 299 -1.08 -6.27 1.94
N LYS A 300 -0.84 -5.04 1.46
CA LYS A 300 0.27 -4.73 0.53
C LYS A 300 1.62 -5.16 1.10
N ASN A 301 1.88 -4.97 2.39
CA ASN A 301 3.13 -5.38 3.02
C ASN A 301 3.34 -6.88 3.02
N VAL A 302 2.32 -7.67 3.36
CA VAL A 302 2.41 -9.14 3.27
C VAL A 302 2.68 -9.54 1.82
N MET A 303 1.99 -8.92 0.87
CA MET A 303 2.12 -9.21 -0.54
C MET A 303 3.52 -8.94 -1.08
N ARG A 304 4.11 -7.78 -0.76
CA ARG A 304 5.49 -7.43 -1.12
C ARG A 304 6.53 -8.36 -0.51
N LYS A 305 6.28 -8.87 0.71
CA LYS A 305 7.18 -9.85 1.35
C LYS A 305 7.07 -11.25 0.73
N THR A 306 5.92 -11.57 0.13
CA THR A 306 5.68 -12.88 -0.49
C THR A 306 5.94 -12.89 -2.00
N MET A 307 5.88 -11.74 -2.67
CA MET A 307 5.98 -11.62 -4.13
C MET A 307 6.78 -10.38 -4.53
N PRO A 308 7.54 -10.42 -5.64
CA PRO A 308 8.48 -9.39 -6.07
C PRO A 308 7.72 -8.23 -6.73
N LEU A 309 7.08 -7.39 -5.93
CA LEU A 309 6.15 -6.39 -6.41
C LEU A 309 6.47 -5.01 -5.86
N SER A 310 6.47 -4.00 -6.73
CA SER A 310 6.54 -2.61 -6.28
C SER A 310 5.25 -2.18 -5.56
N HIS A 311 5.33 -1.04 -4.87
CA HIS A 311 4.21 -0.46 -4.14
C HIS A 311 3.02 -0.09 -5.05
N GLY A 312 3.27 0.36 -6.28
CA GLY A 312 2.21 0.71 -7.24
C GLY A 312 1.43 -0.53 -7.67
N THR A 313 2.17 -1.57 -8.03
CA THR A 313 1.67 -2.82 -8.61
C THR A 313 0.79 -3.62 -7.66
N VAL A 314 1.06 -3.62 -6.35
CA VAL A 314 0.21 -4.33 -5.35
C VAL A 314 -1.03 -3.55 -4.93
N HIS A 315 -1.21 -2.30 -5.39
CA HIS A 315 -2.20 -1.41 -4.80
C HIS A 315 -3.62 -1.98 -4.88
N LEU A 316 -4.05 -2.41 -6.08
CA LEU A 316 -5.39 -2.93 -6.30
C LEU A 316 -5.59 -4.26 -5.57
N GLN A 317 -4.62 -5.16 -5.70
CA GLN A 317 -4.66 -6.49 -5.11
C GLN A 317 -4.73 -6.42 -3.57
N GLY A 318 -3.83 -5.68 -2.93
CA GLY A 318 -3.82 -5.51 -1.47
C GLY A 318 -5.08 -4.82 -0.95
N SER A 319 -5.60 -3.82 -1.67
CA SER A 319 -6.84 -3.14 -1.28
C SER A 319 -8.05 -4.08 -1.35
N ASN A 320 -8.16 -4.87 -2.41
CA ASN A 320 -9.22 -5.86 -2.58
C ASN A 320 -9.17 -6.95 -1.49
N MET A 321 -7.98 -7.42 -1.12
CA MET A 321 -7.82 -8.40 -0.05
C MET A 321 -8.30 -7.88 1.30
N ALA A 322 -7.85 -6.68 1.68
CA ALA A 322 -8.25 -6.05 2.94
C ALA A 322 -9.77 -5.85 2.97
N PHE A 323 -10.36 -5.41 1.85
CA PHE A 323 -11.80 -5.21 1.72
C PHE A 323 -12.59 -6.52 1.85
N ASN A 324 -12.18 -7.59 1.17
CA ASN A 324 -12.84 -8.89 1.25
C ASN A 324 -12.75 -9.51 2.66
N LEU A 325 -11.60 -9.37 3.31
CA LEU A 325 -11.44 -9.81 4.70
C LEU A 325 -12.35 -9.00 5.62
N PHE A 326 -12.37 -7.68 5.48
CA PHE A 326 -13.26 -6.81 6.24
C PHE A 326 -14.73 -7.22 6.07
N ASP A 327 -15.19 -7.43 4.83
CA ASP A 327 -16.57 -7.83 4.53
C ASP A 327 -16.93 -9.19 5.15
N GLY A 328 -16.00 -10.14 5.11
CA GLY A 328 -16.19 -11.44 5.76
C GLY A 328 -16.24 -11.33 7.30
N LEU A 329 -15.44 -10.44 7.89
CA LEU A 329 -15.38 -10.24 9.33
C LEU A 329 -16.65 -9.58 9.87
N ILE A 330 -17.17 -8.53 9.21
CA ILE A 330 -18.37 -7.84 9.71
C ILE A 330 -19.61 -8.73 9.70
N GLN A 331 -19.68 -9.70 8.78
CA GLN A 331 -20.78 -10.65 8.69
C GLN A 331 -20.66 -11.82 9.68
N LYS A 332 -19.50 -12.00 10.32
CA LYS A 332 -19.22 -13.14 11.19
C LYS A 332 -19.85 -12.93 12.57
N SER A 333 -20.78 -13.80 12.92
CA SER A 333 -21.40 -13.81 14.26
C SER A 333 -20.35 -14.06 15.35
N GLY A 334 -20.44 -13.32 16.46
CA GLY A 334 -19.52 -13.44 17.60
C GLY A 334 -18.21 -12.67 17.43
N MET A 335 -18.03 -11.91 16.35
CA MET A 335 -17.05 -10.83 16.30
C MET A 335 -17.67 -9.61 16.98
N GLY A 336 -17.03 -9.05 18.01
CA GLY A 336 -17.32 -7.73 18.58
C GLY A 336 -16.91 -6.59 17.64
N THR A 337 -16.11 -5.65 18.16
CA THR A 337 -15.62 -4.49 17.40
C THR A 337 -14.71 -4.92 16.24
N ILE A 338 -14.90 -4.30 15.07
CA ILE A 338 -14.08 -4.50 13.87
C ILE A 338 -13.66 -3.13 13.36
N ILE A 339 -12.36 -2.96 13.10
CA ILE A 339 -11.80 -1.70 12.65
C ILE A 339 -11.36 -1.79 11.19
N TYR A 340 -11.71 -0.79 10.39
CA TYR A 340 -11.22 -0.60 9.04
C TYR A 340 -10.41 0.70 8.94
N ASP A 341 -9.11 0.59 8.65
CA ASP A 341 -8.20 1.73 8.50
C ASP A 341 -8.08 2.14 7.03
N THR A 342 -8.66 3.30 6.69
CA THR A 342 -8.85 3.72 5.30
C THR A 342 -9.01 5.25 5.18
N SER A 343 -8.81 5.81 3.99
CA SER A 343 -8.93 7.27 3.81
C SER A 343 -10.37 7.80 3.88
N LEU A 344 -11.36 7.02 3.43
CA LEU A 344 -12.79 7.38 3.31
C LEU A 344 -13.01 8.86 2.97
N SER A 345 -12.42 9.32 1.87
CA SER A 345 -12.45 10.75 1.51
C SER A 345 -13.77 11.22 0.89
N ARG A 346 -14.71 10.32 0.57
CA ARG A 346 -15.97 10.66 -0.11
C ARG A 346 -17.18 10.23 0.71
N ALA A 347 -18.23 11.06 0.69
CA ALA A 347 -19.52 10.77 1.35
C ALA A 347 -20.12 9.42 0.93
N LYS A 348 -20.05 9.09 -0.37
CA LYS A 348 -20.52 7.80 -0.91
C LYS A 348 -19.84 6.59 -0.25
N ASP A 349 -18.58 6.73 0.15
CA ASP A 349 -17.84 5.63 0.80
C ASP A 349 -18.41 5.40 2.21
N ILE A 350 -18.79 6.48 2.93
CA ILE A 350 -19.47 6.41 4.22
C ILE A 350 -20.86 5.77 4.08
N ASP A 351 -21.65 6.21 3.10
CA ASP A 351 -22.96 5.60 2.81
C ASP A 351 -22.85 4.09 2.55
N THR A 352 -21.84 3.69 1.78
CA THR A 352 -21.56 2.29 1.47
C THR A 352 -21.25 1.51 2.75
N MET A 353 -20.43 2.07 3.64
CA MET A 353 -20.05 1.44 4.91
C MET A 353 -21.20 1.37 5.91
N ILE A 354 -22.07 2.40 5.96
CA ILE A 354 -23.33 2.36 6.71
C ILE A 354 -24.19 1.20 6.20
N GLY A 355 -24.40 1.11 4.89
CA GLY A 355 -25.21 0.04 4.28
C GLY A 355 -24.66 -1.36 4.58
N LYS A 356 -23.34 -1.54 4.57
CA LYS A 356 -22.68 -2.79 4.97
C LYS A 356 -22.88 -3.12 6.45
N SER A 357 -22.73 -2.13 7.32
CA SER A 357 -22.88 -2.29 8.77
C SER A 357 -24.33 -2.61 9.15
N VAL A 358 -25.31 -1.96 8.51
CA VAL A 358 -26.73 -2.27 8.65
C VAL A 358 -27.04 -3.72 8.23
N LYS A 359 -26.50 -4.17 7.09
CA LYS A 359 -26.66 -5.57 6.63
C LYS A 359 -26.07 -6.57 7.63
N ALA A 360 -24.96 -6.21 8.28
CA ALA A 360 -24.32 -6.98 9.33
C ALA A 360 -25.01 -6.86 10.70
N GLY A 361 -25.97 -5.94 10.85
CA GLY A 361 -26.61 -5.67 12.13
C GLY A 361 -25.71 -4.99 13.15
N LYS A 362 -24.74 -4.17 12.72
CA LYS A 362 -23.78 -3.48 13.58
C LYS A 362 -23.90 -1.96 13.42
N PRO A 363 -23.78 -1.16 14.50
CA PRO A 363 -23.62 0.28 14.36
C PRO A 363 -22.30 0.61 13.67
N PHE A 364 -22.27 1.76 13.00
CA PHE A 364 -21.09 2.23 12.25
C PHE A 364 -20.59 3.52 12.87
N LYS A 365 -19.30 3.57 13.19
CA LYS A 365 -18.63 4.73 13.74
C LYS A 365 -17.48 5.16 12.83
N VAL A 366 -17.44 6.43 12.46
CA VAL A 366 -16.27 7.06 11.82
C VAL A 366 -15.46 7.79 12.87
N VAL A 367 -14.14 7.58 12.89
CA VAL A 367 -13.18 8.37 13.66
C VAL A 367 -12.29 9.09 12.64
N ASP A 368 -12.59 10.36 12.37
CA ASP A 368 -11.86 11.21 11.42
C ASP A 368 -10.75 11.97 12.14
N ILE A 369 -9.51 11.65 11.80
CA ILE A 369 -8.32 12.31 12.33
C ILE A 369 -7.86 13.39 11.35
N ALA A 370 -8.03 14.64 11.75
CA ALA A 370 -7.72 15.81 10.97
C ALA A 370 -6.49 16.54 11.54
N ARG A 371 -5.37 16.41 10.82
CA ARG A 371 -4.09 17.04 11.15
C ARG A 371 -3.80 18.20 10.18
N ASP A 372 -3.00 19.17 10.63
CA ASP A 372 -2.43 20.18 9.74
C ASP A 372 -1.73 19.53 8.53
N ASP A 373 -2.00 20.04 7.33
CA ASP A 373 -1.51 19.41 6.09
C ASP A 373 0.02 19.49 5.97
N LYS A 374 0.67 20.55 6.50
CA LYS A 374 2.14 20.67 6.50
C LYS A 374 2.75 19.66 7.47
N ALA A 375 2.21 19.56 8.68
CA ALA A 375 2.61 18.55 9.66
C ALA A 375 2.45 17.13 9.11
N ARG A 376 1.37 16.90 8.35
CA ARG A 376 1.10 15.63 7.68
C ARG A 376 2.17 15.29 6.62
N MET A 377 2.55 16.24 5.76
CA MET A 377 3.60 16.01 4.76
C MET A 377 4.96 15.74 5.41
N LEU A 378 5.30 16.51 6.45
CA LEU A 378 6.51 16.29 7.23
C LEU A 378 6.47 14.95 7.98
N ALA A 379 5.30 14.49 8.40
CA ALA A 379 5.13 13.14 8.96
C ALA A 379 5.49 12.04 7.98
N VAL A 380 5.11 12.20 6.71
CA VAL A 380 5.44 11.23 5.65
C VAL A 380 6.92 11.30 5.31
N LEU A 381 7.52 12.50 5.24
CA LEU A 381 8.97 12.66 5.06
C LEU A 381 9.78 12.00 6.19
N GLY A 382 9.24 12.04 7.40
CA GLY A 382 9.82 11.43 8.58
C GLY A 382 9.85 9.89 8.58
N ARG A 383 9.04 9.22 7.75
CA ARG A 383 8.96 7.74 7.75
C ARG A 383 10.33 7.12 7.47
N ARG A 384 10.66 6.06 8.21
CA ARG A 384 11.85 5.23 7.95
C ARG A 384 11.76 4.62 6.56
N VAL A 385 12.87 4.57 5.84
CA VAL A 385 12.92 4.07 4.46
C VAL A 385 12.59 2.58 4.39
N ASP A 386 13.06 1.85 5.40
CA ASP A 386 12.90 0.43 5.67
C ASP A 386 11.70 0.11 6.60
N GLY A 387 10.89 1.13 6.94
CA GLY A 387 9.69 0.95 7.76
C GLY A 387 8.50 0.34 7.01
N ASP A 388 7.52 -0.16 7.77
CA ASP A 388 6.27 -0.71 7.23
C ASP A 388 5.36 0.35 6.56
N ASP A 389 5.59 1.62 6.88
CA ASP A 389 4.77 2.77 6.53
C ASP A 389 5.13 3.28 5.12
N PRO A 390 4.17 3.44 4.18
CA PRO A 390 4.50 3.70 2.78
C PRO A 390 5.06 5.11 2.56
N ARG A 391 6.06 5.23 1.69
CA ARG A 391 6.61 6.52 1.23
C ARG A 391 5.86 6.96 -0.02
N ILE A 392 4.89 7.86 0.18
CA ILE A 392 3.91 8.25 -0.84
C ILE A 392 4.46 9.44 -1.66
N PRO A 393 4.33 9.44 -3.01
CA PRO A 393 4.71 10.59 -3.84
C PRO A 393 4.02 11.89 -3.39
N ALA A 394 4.70 13.02 -3.55
CA ALA A 394 4.19 14.33 -3.16
C ALA A 394 2.86 14.66 -3.88
N GLY A 395 2.75 14.31 -5.17
CA GLY A 395 1.51 14.48 -5.94
C GLY A 395 0.30 13.75 -5.33
N PHE A 396 0.50 12.52 -4.83
CA PHE A 396 -0.55 11.74 -4.18
C PHE A 396 -0.92 12.32 -2.81
N LEU A 397 0.05 12.84 -2.07
CA LEU A 397 -0.19 13.53 -0.80
C LEU A 397 -1.03 14.80 -1.00
N LEU A 398 -0.69 15.63 -1.99
CA LEU A 398 -1.42 16.84 -2.35
C LEU A 398 -2.85 16.53 -2.81
N ALA A 399 -3.02 15.51 -3.67
CA ALA A 399 -4.33 15.06 -4.11
C ALA A 399 -5.16 14.50 -2.94
N GLY A 400 -4.53 13.78 -1.99
CA GLY A 400 -5.16 13.34 -0.75
C GLY A 400 -5.65 14.50 0.12
N ALA A 401 -4.81 15.51 0.32
CA ALA A 401 -5.13 16.74 1.06
C ALA A 401 -6.38 17.43 0.50
N SER A 402 -6.38 17.65 -0.82
CA SER A 402 -7.46 18.32 -1.52
C SER A 402 -8.77 17.54 -1.40
N ARG A 403 -8.74 16.22 -1.63
CA ARG A 403 -9.93 15.36 -1.49
C ARG A 403 -10.50 15.37 -0.08
N ASP A 404 -9.65 15.28 0.94
CA ASP A 404 -10.10 15.30 2.34
C ASP A 404 -10.77 16.64 2.67
N ARG A 405 -10.16 17.77 2.30
CA ARG A 405 -10.77 19.09 2.54
C ARG A 405 -12.09 19.29 1.79
N SER A 406 -12.14 18.94 0.52
CA SER A 406 -13.36 19.11 -0.28
C SER A 406 -14.50 18.21 0.17
N GLY A 407 -14.19 16.99 0.61
CA GLY A 407 -15.19 15.97 0.96
C GLY A 407 -15.62 15.96 2.43
N ARG A 408 -14.87 16.58 3.35
CA ARG A 408 -15.12 16.42 4.79
C ARG A 408 -16.49 16.92 5.25
N ALA A 409 -16.93 18.08 4.77
CA ALA A 409 -18.26 18.60 5.12
C ALA A 409 -19.37 17.63 4.69
N GLU A 410 -19.29 17.10 3.47
CA GLU A 410 -20.24 16.11 2.97
C GLU A 410 -20.20 14.81 3.79
N CYS A 411 -19.01 14.34 4.15
CA CYS A 411 -18.81 13.14 4.97
C CYS A 411 -19.46 13.27 6.37
N LEU A 412 -19.27 14.41 7.04
CA LEU A 412 -19.92 14.72 8.31
C LEU A 412 -21.45 14.75 8.16
N ASN A 413 -21.92 15.44 7.12
CA ASN A 413 -23.34 15.58 6.83
C ASN A 413 -24.01 14.25 6.48
N THR A 414 -23.31 13.29 5.87
CA THR A 414 -23.83 11.96 5.58
C THR A 414 -24.29 11.25 6.85
N VAL A 415 -23.46 11.24 7.91
CA VAL A 415 -23.84 10.61 9.18
C VAL A 415 -24.92 11.43 9.88
N LEU A 416 -24.83 12.76 9.87
CA LEU A 416 -25.83 13.63 10.49
C LEU A 416 -27.24 13.44 9.90
N LYS A 417 -27.32 13.30 8.57
CA LYS A 417 -28.56 13.06 7.82
C LYS A 417 -29.00 11.60 7.83
N SER A 418 -28.16 10.68 8.28
CA SER A 418 -28.51 9.26 8.31
C SER A 418 -29.66 9.01 9.30
N ALA A 419 -30.61 8.18 8.88
CA ALA A 419 -31.69 7.74 9.73
C ALA A 419 -31.21 6.67 10.73
N LYS A 420 -31.77 6.68 11.93
CA LYS A 420 -31.67 5.54 12.84
C LYS A 420 -32.30 4.32 12.19
N THR A 421 -31.62 3.18 12.22
CA THR A 421 -32.09 1.98 11.51
C THR A 421 -32.49 0.90 12.50
N LEU A 422 -33.71 0.37 12.38
CA LEU A 422 -34.12 -0.80 13.15
C LEU A 422 -33.60 -2.07 12.48
N PHE A 423 -32.76 -2.82 13.17
CA PHE A 423 -32.27 -4.12 12.71
C PHE A 423 -32.92 -5.24 13.51
N THR A 424 -33.55 -6.19 12.83
CA THR A 424 -34.08 -7.41 13.46
C THR A 424 -33.19 -8.59 13.13
N ASP A 425 -32.57 -9.17 14.15
CA ASP A 425 -31.78 -10.38 14.00
C ASP A 425 -32.68 -11.54 13.57
N LYS A 426 -32.34 -12.19 12.45
CA LYS A 426 -33.17 -13.26 11.87
C LYS A 426 -33.28 -14.49 12.77
N LYS A 427 -32.23 -14.79 13.56
CA LYS A 427 -32.10 -15.94 14.45
C LYS A 427 -32.75 -15.68 15.80
N THR A 428 -32.45 -14.55 16.44
CA THR A 428 -32.95 -14.24 17.79
C THR A 428 -34.31 -13.54 17.78
N LYS A 429 -34.73 -13.01 16.63
CA LYS A 429 -35.93 -12.15 16.47
C LYS A 429 -35.90 -10.87 17.31
N GLN A 430 -34.75 -10.55 17.93
CA GLN A 430 -34.59 -9.32 18.67
C GLN A 430 -34.33 -8.17 17.69
N SER A 431 -35.00 -7.05 17.95
CA SER A 431 -34.77 -5.81 17.23
C SER A 431 -33.87 -4.91 18.06
N LYS A 432 -32.85 -4.33 17.43
CA LYS A 432 -32.02 -3.28 18.01
C LYS A 432 -31.99 -2.09 17.09
N GLU A 433 -32.00 -0.90 17.68
CA GLU A 433 -31.77 0.34 16.94
C GLU A 433 -30.27 0.48 16.68
N LEU A 434 -29.91 0.73 15.43
CA LEU A 434 -28.55 1.04 15.01
C LEU A 434 -28.43 2.57 14.89
N VAL A 435 -27.55 3.12 15.72
CA VAL A 435 -27.16 4.54 15.66
C VAL A 435 -25.77 4.60 15.06
N HIS A 436 -25.62 5.35 13.97
CA HIS A 436 -24.32 5.59 13.35
C HIS A 436 -23.74 6.89 13.90
N SER A 437 -22.41 6.94 14.01
CA SER A 437 -21.73 8.10 14.60
C SER A 437 -20.50 8.53 13.81
N TYR A 438 -20.15 9.81 13.94
CA TYR A 438 -18.95 10.40 13.36
C TYR A 438 -18.26 11.26 14.41
N GLU A 439 -17.00 10.97 14.70
CA GLU A 439 -16.16 11.78 15.56
C GLU A 439 -15.10 12.48 14.73
N LEU A 440 -15.02 13.81 14.85
CA LEU A 440 -13.93 14.59 14.29
C LEU A 440 -12.93 14.89 15.41
N HIS A 441 -11.67 14.46 15.21
CA HIS A 441 -10.54 14.74 16.09
C HIS A 441 -9.57 15.65 15.35
N CYS A 442 -9.17 16.73 16.00
CA CYS A 442 -8.22 17.70 15.44
C CYS A 442 -6.99 17.82 16.34
N ALA A 443 -5.92 18.41 15.79
CA ALA A 443 -4.76 18.80 16.58
C ALA A 443 -5.15 19.70 17.77
N ASP A 444 -4.65 19.38 18.96
CA ASP A 444 -4.75 20.23 20.14
C ASP A 444 -3.76 21.41 20.11
N LYS A 445 -3.79 22.25 21.16
CA LYS A 445 -2.85 23.39 21.30
C LYS A 445 -1.38 22.97 21.32
N THR A 446 -1.10 21.71 21.66
CA THR A 446 0.25 21.15 21.66
C THR A 446 0.61 20.54 20.30
N GLY A 447 -0.36 20.24 19.44
CA GLY A 447 -0.16 19.55 18.16
C GLY A 447 -0.52 18.07 18.17
N SER A 448 -1.09 17.56 19.26
CA SER A 448 -1.50 16.16 19.32
C SER A 448 -2.84 15.98 18.59
N ASP A 449 -2.85 15.12 17.57
CA ASP A 449 -3.98 14.83 16.67
C ASP A 449 -5.10 14.01 17.34
N ARG A 450 -5.31 14.21 18.63
CA ARG A 450 -6.15 13.35 19.48
C ARG A 450 -7.28 14.08 20.18
N GLN A 451 -7.38 15.40 20.01
CA GLN A 451 -8.42 16.14 20.68
C GLN A 451 -9.72 16.06 19.89
N TRP A 452 -10.64 15.31 20.47
CA TRP A 452 -12.03 15.27 20.06
C TRP A 452 -12.61 16.68 19.95
N LEU A 453 -13.29 16.96 18.84
CA LEU A 453 -13.91 18.26 18.54
C LEU A 453 -15.43 18.18 18.62
N VAL A 454 -16.00 17.20 17.92
CA VAL A 454 -17.45 17.02 17.79
C VAL A 454 -17.79 15.55 17.54
N THR A 455 -18.92 15.12 18.10
CA THR A 455 -19.58 13.85 17.77
C THR A 455 -20.90 14.14 17.08
N LEU A 456 -21.14 13.46 15.96
CA LEU A 456 -22.41 13.44 15.24
C LEU A 456 -23.03 12.06 15.42
N LYS A 457 -24.34 12.01 15.64
CA LYS A 457 -25.13 10.77 15.70
C LYS A 457 -26.30 10.88 14.72
N SER A 458 -26.73 9.74 14.19
CA SER A 458 -27.86 9.66 13.26
C SER A 458 -29.08 10.44 13.75
N SER A 459 -29.50 11.44 12.99
CA SER A 459 -30.70 12.25 13.28
C SER A 459 -30.66 13.02 14.61
N GLU A 460 -29.47 13.32 15.14
CA GLU A 460 -29.27 14.09 16.38
C GLU A 460 -28.45 15.36 16.13
N SER A 461 -28.59 16.35 17.01
CA SER A 461 -27.78 17.57 16.95
C SER A 461 -26.30 17.28 17.27
N PRO A 462 -25.35 18.06 16.71
CA PRO A 462 -23.93 17.89 17.03
C PRO A 462 -23.63 18.04 18.53
N GLU A 463 -22.85 17.10 19.05
CA GLU A 463 -22.34 17.10 20.43
C GLU A 463 -20.91 17.67 20.42
N TRP A 464 -20.76 18.91 20.87
CA TRP A 464 -19.48 19.63 20.88
C TRP A 464 -18.65 19.33 22.13
N ASN A 465 -17.33 19.37 22.01
CA ASN A 465 -16.44 19.19 23.16
C ASN A 465 -16.63 20.31 24.21
N PRO A 466 -17.08 19.99 25.45
CA PRO A 466 -17.37 21.00 26.47
C PRO A 466 -16.11 21.68 27.03
N ASN A 467 -14.93 21.09 26.80
CA ASN A 467 -13.65 21.64 27.25
C ASN A 467 -13.07 22.65 26.25
N LEU A 468 -13.75 22.91 25.13
CA LEU A 468 -13.32 23.86 24.10
C LEU A 468 -14.27 25.05 24.03
N SER A 469 -13.72 26.25 23.83
CA SER A 469 -14.55 27.42 23.57
C SER A 469 -15.15 27.34 22.16
N LYS A 470 -16.27 28.04 21.95
CA LYS A 470 -16.91 28.13 20.62
C LYS A 470 -15.95 28.71 19.56
N GLU A 471 -15.15 29.69 19.95
CA GLU A 471 -14.13 30.30 19.08
C GLU A 471 -13.05 29.28 18.71
N GLU A 472 -12.58 28.49 19.68
CA GLU A 472 -11.59 27.44 19.44
C GLU A 472 -12.11 26.35 18.52
N ILE A 473 -13.37 25.94 18.69
CA ILE A 473 -14.04 25.00 17.78
C ILE A 473 -14.11 25.57 16.36
N THR A 474 -14.56 26.83 16.24
CA THR A 474 -14.71 27.52 14.95
C THR A 474 -13.37 27.62 14.22
N ASN A 475 -12.31 28.02 14.93
CA ASN A 475 -10.97 28.12 14.35
C ASN A 475 -10.43 26.77 13.88
N ARG A 476 -10.69 25.70 14.65
CA ARG A 476 -10.27 24.34 14.27
C ARG A 476 -11.03 23.81 13.07
N LEU A 477 -12.35 24.00 13.00
CA LEU A 477 -13.13 23.67 11.80
C LEU A 477 -12.60 24.45 10.58
N ALA A 478 -12.33 25.74 10.76
CA ALA A 478 -11.83 26.59 9.69
C ALA A 478 -10.46 26.14 9.16
N SER A 479 -9.56 25.69 10.05
CA SER A 479 -8.27 25.11 9.66
C SER A 479 -8.41 23.88 8.75
N GLN A 480 -9.55 23.19 8.85
CA GLN A 480 -9.91 22.01 8.07
C GLN A 480 -10.74 22.34 6.83
N GLY A 481 -10.93 23.63 6.52
CA GLY A 481 -11.67 24.13 5.35
C GLY A 481 -13.19 24.06 5.49
N ILE A 482 -13.71 23.87 6.71
CA ILE A 482 -15.14 23.69 6.95
C ILE A 482 -15.67 24.62 8.04
N CYS A 483 -16.98 24.85 8.06
CA CYS A 483 -17.68 25.51 9.15
C CYS A 483 -18.99 24.77 9.46
N PHE A 484 -19.58 25.05 10.62
CA PHE A 484 -20.94 24.60 10.95
C PHE A 484 -21.90 25.79 10.86
N ASN A 485 -22.96 25.65 10.08
CA ASN A 485 -23.99 26.66 9.91
C ASN A 485 -25.19 26.33 10.82
N PRO A 486 -25.44 27.10 11.89
CA PRO A 486 -26.54 26.83 12.82
C PRO A 486 -27.93 26.98 12.19
N ALA A 487 -28.07 27.76 11.12
CA ALA A 487 -29.36 27.98 10.46
C ALA A 487 -29.78 26.77 9.61
N SER A 488 -28.82 26.15 8.91
CA SER A 488 -29.06 24.91 8.16
C SER A 488 -28.92 23.65 9.03
N GLY A 489 -28.20 23.75 10.15
CA GLY A 489 -27.83 22.60 10.98
C GLY A 489 -26.80 21.70 10.31
N LEU A 490 -26.07 22.18 9.31
CA LEU A 490 -25.15 21.39 8.48
C LEU A 490 -23.73 21.96 8.48
N PHE A 491 -22.77 21.11 8.12
CA PHE A 491 -21.41 21.51 7.82
C PHE A 491 -21.30 22.01 6.37
N GLU A 492 -20.54 23.08 6.17
CA GLU A 492 -20.34 23.74 4.88
C GLU A 492 -18.84 23.92 4.61
N SER A 493 -18.44 23.88 3.34
CA SER A 493 -17.06 24.15 2.94
C SER A 493 -16.84 25.67 2.91
N LEU A 494 -15.77 26.15 3.54
CA LEU A 494 -15.48 27.59 3.63
C LEU A 494 -15.07 28.20 2.30
N ASN A 495 -14.22 27.50 1.53
CA ASN A 495 -13.68 27.96 0.26
C ASN A 495 -13.76 26.86 -0.80
N SER A 496 -14.94 26.59 -1.35
CA SER A 496 -15.12 25.54 -2.37
C SER A 496 -14.34 25.79 -3.67
N ALA A 497 -13.95 27.04 -3.96
CA ALA A 497 -13.19 27.42 -5.13
C ALA A 497 -11.66 27.44 -4.92
N GLU A 498 -11.18 27.28 -3.68
CA GLU A 498 -9.74 27.33 -3.39
C GLU A 498 -9.06 26.04 -3.87
N ASN A 499 -8.07 26.19 -4.77
CA ASN A 499 -7.22 25.07 -5.17
C ASN A 499 -6.16 24.80 -4.08
N TRP A 500 -6.59 24.12 -3.02
CA TRP A 500 -5.72 23.81 -1.88
C TRP A 500 -4.46 23.02 -2.26
N SER A 501 -4.55 22.16 -3.29
CA SER A 501 -3.39 21.40 -3.77
C SER A 501 -2.30 22.32 -4.29
N GLU A 502 -2.67 23.42 -4.93
CA GLU A 502 -1.74 24.43 -5.45
C GLU A 502 -1.16 25.30 -4.34
N VAL A 503 -2.00 25.68 -3.35
CA VAL A 503 -1.54 26.41 -2.16
C VAL A 503 -0.49 25.59 -1.42
N MET A 504 -0.77 24.31 -1.16
CA MET A 504 0.17 23.42 -0.50
C MET A 504 1.40 23.13 -1.36
N ARG A 505 1.27 22.97 -2.68
CA ARG A 505 2.41 22.81 -3.58
C ARG A 505 3.39 23.97 -3.43
N LYS A 506 2.91 25.22 -3.39
CA LYS A 506 3.77 26.41 -3.17
C LYS A 506 4.45 26.38 -1.81
N GLU A 507 3.77 25.92 -0.77
CA GLU A 507 4.39 25.74 0.54
C GLU A 507 5.50 24.67 0.48
N LEU A 508 5.29 23.53 -0.17
CA LEU A 508 6.29 22.45 -0.23
C LEU A 508 7.57 22.81 -1.00
N HIS A 509 7.56 23.86 -1.81
CA HIS A 509 8.79 24.39 -2.43
C HIS A 509 9.70 25.13 -1.45
N LYS A 510 9.19 25.48 -0.26
CA LYS A 510 9.98 26.14 0.78
C LYS A 510 10.83 25.11 1.55
N PRO A 511 11.94 25.55 2.15
CA PRO A 511 12.74 24.71 3.05
C PRO A 511 11.93 24.10 4.20
N ALA A 512 12.27 22.88 4.62
CA ALA A 512 11.59 22.20 5.71
C ALA A 512 11.55 23.03 7.01
N ARG A 513 12.62 23.77 7.34
CA ARG A 513 12.66 24.68 8.49
C ARG A 513 11.55 25.73 8.47
N THR A 514 11.15 26.20 7.30
CA THR A 514 10.13 27.24 7.15
C THR A 514 8.75 26.66 7.42
N LEU A 515 8.51 25.40 7.01
CA LEU A 515 7.25 24.73 7.29
C LEU A 515 7.13 24.38 8.77
N ILE A 516 8.21 23.88 9.37
CA ILE A 516 8.28 23.48 10.78
C ILE A 516 8.03 24.66 11.73
N LYS A 517 8.59 25.84 11.44
CA LYS A 517 8.39 27.06 12.24
C LYS A 517 6.92 27.49 12.36
N ASN A 518 6.09 27.09 11.42
CA ASN A 518 4.66 27.43 11.38
C ASN A 518 3.76 26.37 12.04
N LEU A 519 4.34 25.33 12.64
CA LEU A 519 3.60 24.28 13.36
C LEU A 519 3.46 24.64 14.84
N SER A 520 2.62 23.89 15.55
CA SER A 520 2.60 23.96 17.02
C SER A 520 3.96 23.57 17.60
N LYS A 521 4.26 24.03 18.81
CA LYS A 521 5.56 23.81 19.46
C LYS A 521 5.95 22.32 19.53
N ALA A 522 5.06 21.44 20.02
CA ALA A 522 5.43 20.04 20.18
C ALA A 522 5.63 19.33 18.83
N GLU A 523 4.87 19.73 17.81
CA GLU A 523 5.07 19.21 16.46
C GLU A 523 6.40 19.72 15.87
N ALA A 524 6.68 21.01 16.03
CA ALA A 524 7.93 21.62 15.57
C ALA A 524 9.14 20.96 16.23
N ASP A 525 9.12 20.78 17.55
CA ASP A 525 10.17 20.12 18.34
C ASP A 525 10.39 18.68 17.85
N LYS A 526 9.30 17.93 17.63
CA LYS A 526 9.35 16.57 17.08
C LYS A 526 10.00 16.53 15.70
N ARG A 527 9.63 17.45 14.80
CA ARG A 527 10.21 17.49 13.43
C ARG A 527 11.65 17.98 13.41
N LEU A 528 12.01 18.92 14.29
CA LEU A 528 13.38 19.36 14.46
C LEU A 528 14.26 18.19 14.90
N GLN A 529 13.84 17.44 15.92
CA GLN A 529 14.54 16.23 16.35
C GLN A 529 14.70 15.24 15.19
N GLN A 530 13.62 15.00 14.44
CA GLN A 530 13.57 14.03 13.36
C GLN A 530 14.51 14.34 12.18
N PHE A 531 14.70 15.62 11.86
CA PHE A 531 15.44 16.04 10.66
C PHE A 531 16.80 16.66 10.95
N SER A 532 17.09 17.03 12.19
CA SER A 532 18.34 17.74 12.58
C SER A 532 19.63 17.00 12.22
N GLY A 533 19.61 15.67 12.15
CA GLY A 533 20.77 14.85 11.75
C GLY A 533 20.74 14.34 10.32
N ARG A 534 19.73 14.69 9.52
CA ARG A 534 19.64 14.24 8.11
C ARG A 534 20.34 15.26 7.24
N THR A 535 21.49 14.89 6.68
CA THR A 535 22.29 15.73 5.79
C THR A 535 22.78 14.95 4.57
N ILE A 536 23.23 15.67 3.55
CA ILE A 536 23.97 15.13 2.41
C ILE A 536 25.36 15.80 2.46
N GLN A 537 26.39 15.01 2.80
CA GLN A 537 27.78 15.42 2.65
C GLN A 537 28.24 15.05 1.24
N PHE A 538 28.96 15.93 0.55
CA PHE A 538 29.53 15.59 -0.76
C PHE A 538 30.92 14.97 -0.59
N ASP A 539 31.20 13.84 -1.26
CA ASP A 539 32.52 13.18 -1.21
C ASP A 539 33.58 13.94 -2.03
N ARG A 540 33.11 14.78 -2.97
CA ARG A 540 33.93 15.67 -3.78
C ARG A 540 33.18 16.94 -4.12
N PRO A 541 33.86 18.06 -4.36
CA PRO A 541 33.22 19.27 -4.86
C PRO A 541 32.54 19.03 -6.21
N MET A 542 31.38 19.66 -6.40
CA MET A 542 30.69 19.64 -7.69
C MET A 542 31.51 20.38 -8.75
N ALA A 543 31.68 19.76 -9.93
CA ALA A 543 32.42 20.37 -11.05
C ALA A 543 31.64 21.53 -11.70
N GLY A 544 30.32 21.51 -11.62
CA GLY A 544 29.43 22.50 -12.17
C GLY A 544 28.09 22.56 -11.43
N LYS A 545 27.30 23.59 -11.77
CA LYS A 545 25.96 23.82 -11.21
C LYS A 545 24.91 23.03 -11.99
N THR A 546 25.06 21.70 -11.99
CA THR A 546 24.14 20.79 -12.69
C THR A 546 23.63 19.70 -11.73
N THR A 547 22.46 19.15 -12.04
CA THR A 547 21.89 18.02 -11.29
C THR A 547 22.75 16.76 -11.43
N GLU A 548 23.41 16.56 -12.58
CA GLU A 548 24.30 15.44 -12.79
C GLU A 548 25.56 15.53 -11.93
N ASP A 549 26.19 16.71 -11.88
CA ASP A 549 27.34 16.95 -11.03
C ASP A 549 26.99 16.77 -9.55
N ALA A 550 25.80 17.23 -9.13
CA ALA A 550 25.30 17.00 -7.78
C ALA A 550 25.22 15.50 -7.47
N TYR A 551 24.61 14.71 -8.37
CA TYR A 551 24.49 13.26 -8.20
C TYR A 551 25.85 12.58 -8.05
N TYR A 552 26.78 12.87 -8.96
CA TYR A 552 28.10 12.25 -8.97
C TYR A 552 29.03 12.75 -7.85
N SER A 553 28.66 13.82 -7.16
CA SER A 553 29.38 14.35 -6.00
C SER A 553 28.86 13.80 -4.68
N MET A 554 27.68 13.17 -4.67
CA MET A 554 27.15 12.51 -3.49
C MET A 554 27.99 11.28 -3.09
N PRO A 555 27.91 10.86 -1.82
CA PRO A 555 28.65 9.70 -1.35
C PRO A 555 28.23 8.41 -2.03
N LEU A 556 29.18 7.47 -2.12
CA LEU A 556 28.94 6.17 -2.73
C LEU A 556 27.74 5.44 -2.10
N HIS A 557 27.60 5.49 -0.77
CA HIS A 557 26.50 4.83 -0.07
C HIS A 557 25.12 5.42 -0.42
N LEU A 558 25.03 6.73 -0.70
CA LEU A 558 23.78 7.34 -1.16
C LEU A 558 23.50 6.96 -2.62
N THR A 559 24.49 7.07 -3.51
CA THR A 559 24.33 6.72 -4.93
C THR A 559 24.06 5.23 -5.17
N GLN A 560 24.46 4.35 -4.27
CA GLN A 560 24.06 2.92 -4.25
C GLN A 560 22.59 2.72 -3.87
N CYS A 561 21.99 3.64 -3.10
CA CYS A 561 20.61 3.54 -2.63
C CYS A 561 19.62 4.37 -3.46
N ILE A 562 20.10 5.24 -4.36
CA ILE A 562 19.26 6.06 -5.25
C ILE A 562 19.78 6.01 -6.70
N PRO A 563 18.99 5.47 -7.65
CA PRO A 563 19.32 5.53 -9.06
C PRO A 563 19.45 6.98 -9.55
N LYS A 564 20.35 7.22 -10.52
CA LYS A 564 20.52 8.55 -11.12
C LYS A 564 19.21 9.12 -11.66
N SER A 565 18.44 8.31 -12.40
CA SER A 565 17.14 8.73 -12.94
C SER A 565 16.17 9.20 -11.85
N ALA A 566 16.05 8.44 -10.77
CA ALA A 566 15.23 8.78 -9.60
C ALA A 566 15.67 10.08 -8.91
N PHE A 567 16.99 10.32 -8.82
CA PHE A 567 17.51 11.58 -8.30
C PHE A 567 17.14 12.77 -9.19
N LEU A 568 17.25 12.60 -10.52
CA LEU A 568 16.86 13.64 -11.49
C LEU A 568 15.34 13.90 -11.45
N ASP A 569 14.52 12.85 -11.32
CA ASP A 569 13.06 12.98 -11.19
C ASP A 569 12.66 13.82 -9.97
N ALA A 570 13.41 13.73 -8.86
CA ALA A 570 13.15 14.53 -7.67
C ALA A 570 13.32 16.04 -7.94
N PHE A 571 14.26 16.42 -8.82
CA PHE A 571 14.38 17.81 -9.29
C PHE A 571 13.25 18.19 -10.25
N SER A 572 12.81 17.28 -11.11
CA SER A 572 11.68 17.52 -12.03
C SER A 572 10.35 17.77 -11.30
N ALA A 573 10.23 17.36 -10.04
CA ALA A 573 9.05 17.66 -9.21
C ALA A 573 9.01 19.12 -8.71
N MET A 574 10.09 19.88 -8.86
CA MET A 574 10.21 21.25 -8.40
C MET A 574 9.94 22.27 -9.50
N GLU A 575 9.49 23.47 -9.12
CA GLU A 575 9.50 24.64 -10.00
C GLU A 575 10.93 24.99 -10.43
N PRO A 576 11.16 25.42 -11.70
CA PRO A 576 12.50 25.68 -12.25
C PRO A 576 13.37 26.60 -11.38
N ASP A 577 12.82 27.69 -10.86
CA ASP A 577 13.55 28.63 -10.03
C ASP A 577 13.99 28.01 -8.69
N SER A 578 13.13 27.18 -8.09
CA SER A 578 13.47 26.46 -6.86
C SER A 578 14.53 25.39 -7.11
N ALA A 579 14.45 24.69 -8.25
CA ALA A 579 15.42 23.68 -8.64
C ALA A 579 16.80 24.29 -8.85
N GLN A 580 16.85 25.42 -9.56
CA GLN A 580 18.08 26.16 -9.79
C GLN A 580 18.69 26.70 -8.49
N GLN A 581 17.86 27.20 -7.56
CA GLN A 581 18.33 27.63 -6.26
C GLN A 581 18.94 26.47 -5.46
N LEU A 582 18.27 25.32 -5.39
CA LEU A 582 18.79 24.15 -4.68
C LEU A 582 20.13 23.68 -5.27
N ILE A 583 20.28 23.68 -6.60
CA ILE A 583 21.55 23.35 -7.25
C ILE A 583 22.66 24.35 -6.92
N ASN A 584 22.34 25.64 -6.84
CA ASN A 584 23.30 26.65 -6.39
C ASN A 584 23.74 26.38 -4.94
N ASP A 585 22.79 26.11 -4.06
CA ASP A 585 23.05 25.84 -2.64
C ASP A 585 23.91 24.58 -2.48
N MET A 586 23.60 23.51 -3.21
CA MET A 586 24.39 22.27 -3.23
C MET A 586 25.82 22.53 -3.73
N TYR A 587 25.99 23.27 -4.82
CA TYR A 587 27.30 23.61 -5.39
C TYR A 587 28.15 24.39 -4.38
N GLU A 588 27.61 25.46 -3.81
CA GLU A 588 28.30 26.30 -2.83
C GLU A 588 28.69 25.51 -1.58
N THR A 589 27.78 24.66 -1.10
CA THR A 589 28.00 23.78 0.05
C THR A 589 29.08 22.73 -0.24
N SER A 590 29.10 22.15 -1.44
CA SER A 590 30.10 21.17 -1.86
C SER A 590 31.52 21.76 -1.97
N ILE A 591 31.65 23.01 -2.42
CA ILE A 591 32.95 23.71 -2.50
C ILE A 591 33.45 24.09 -1.11
N ALA A 592 32.54 24.44 -0.22
CA ALA A 592 32.86 24.75 1.17
C ALA A 592 33.16 23.52 2.03
N ASP A 593 33.12 22.29 1.47
CA ASP A 593 33.24 21.02 2.19
C ASP A 593 32.26 20.89 3.37
N HIS A 594 31.07 21.44 3.20
CA HIS A 594 29.99 21.39 4.17
C HIS A 594 28.92 20.39 3.73
N SER A 595 28.07 19.98 4.67
CA SER A 595 26.89 19.16 4.38
C SER A 595 25.67 20.05 4.12
N ILE A 596 24.81 19.68 3.17
CA ILE A 596 23.49 20.30 3.03
C ILE A 596 22.48 19.61 3.95
N SER A 597 21.77 20.38 4.79
CA SER A 597 20.79 19.83 5.73
C SER A 597 19.42 19.62 5.06
N TYR A 598 18.71 18.55 5.44
CA TYR A 598 17.30 18.36 5.11
C TYR A 598 16.42 19.51 5.59
N MET A 599 16.83 20.20 6.65
CA MET A 599 16.12 21.38 7.16
C MET A 599 16.14 22.55 6.16
N ASP A 600 17.13 22.59 5.28
CA ASP A 600 17.37 23.70 4.35
C ASP A 600 16.90 23.37 2.93
N MET A 601 16.63 22.11 2.63
CA MET A 601 16.12 21.67 1.33
C MET A 601 14.59 21.86 1.21
N PRO A 602 14.08 22.14 -0.02
CA PRO A 602 12.66 22.12 -0.32
C PRO A 602 11.99 20.81 0.08
N VAL A 603 10.81 20.88 0.72
CA VAL A 603 10.09 19.68 1.18
C VAL A 603 9.65 18.80 0.03
N ILE A 604 9.26 19.38 -1.11
CA ILE A 604 8.86 18.60 -2.30
C ILE A 604 10.02 17.75 -2.84
N PHE A 605 11.23 18.32 -2.90
CA PHE A 605 12.43 17.60 -3.29
C PHE A 605 12.73 16.45 -2.33
N THR A 606 12.76 16.74 -1.03
CA THR A 606 13.09 15.73 -0.01
C THR A 606 12.05 14.60 0.06
N LEU A 607 10.77 14.88 -0.19
CA LEU A 607 9.73 13.85 -0.30
C LEU A 607 9.98 12.90 -1.47
N GLU A 608 10.28 13.44 -2.66
CA GLU A 608 10.53 12.62 -3.85
C GLU A 608 11.87 11.90 -3.77
N PHE A 609 12.93 12.57 -3.28
CA PHE A 609 14.22 11.95 -3.01
C PHE A 609 14.07 10.78 -2.03
N ASN A 610 13.40 10.99 -0.90
CA ASN A 610 13.21 9.93 0.10
C ASN A 610 12.35 8.79 -0.41
N ARG A 611 11.45 9.01 -1.38
CA ARG A 611 10.61 7.96 -1.96
C ARG A 611 11.43 6.88 -2.66
N TYR A 612 12.56 7.26 -3.25
CA TYR A 612 13.37 6.37 -4.08
C TYR A 612 14.48 5.63 -3.33
N LEU A 613 14.77 6.01 -2.09
CA LEU A 613 15.75 5.29 -1.28
C LEU A 613 15.33 3.84 -1.06
N THR A 614 16.25 2.90 -1.21
CA THR A 614 15.99 1.47 -0.96
C THR A 614 16.21 1.09 0.52
N SER A 615 17.11 1.79 1.21
CA SER A 615 17.41 1.62 2.63
C SER A 615 17.69 2.95 3.33
N THR A 616 17.52 3.01 4.65
CA THR A 616 17.89 4.20 5.44
C THR A 616 19.42 4.35 5.41
N PRO A 617 19.98 5.49 4.93
CA PRO A 617 21.41 5.74 4.94
C PRO A 617 21.98 5.61 6.36
N SER A 618 23.05 4.83 6.52
CA SER A 618 23.68 4.55 7.82
C SER A 618 24.22 5.78 8.55
N ILE A 619 24.46 6.86 7.82
CA ILE A 619 24.90 8.15 8.36
C ILE A 619 23.77 8.93 9.04
N TRP A 620 22.51 8.59 8.78
CA TRP A 620 21.38 9.25 9.41
C TRP A 620 21.11 8.63 10.78
N PRO A 621 20.75 9.45 11.78
CA PRO A 621 20.49 8.95 13.12
C PRO A 621 19.33 7.95 13.09
N ASP A 622 19.54 6.79 13.73
CA ASP A 622 18.48 5.84 13.98
C ASP A 622 17.42 6.48 14.89
N GLU A 623 16.18 6.55 14.39
CA GLU A 623 15.04 6.97 15.20
C GLU A 623 14.68 5.86 16.19
N GLU A 624 15.26 5.86 17.39
CA GLU A 624 14.56 5.34 18.57
C GLU A 624 13.62 6.45 19.08
N GLY A 625 12.33 6.34 18.72
CA GLY A 625 11.26 7.26 19.14
C GLY A 625 9.88 6.66 19.03
#